data_AF-A0A7M3Z9Q0-F1
#
_entry.id   AF-A0A7M3Z9Q0-F1
#
_cell.length_a   1.000
_cell.length_b   1.000
_cell.length_c   1.000
_cell.angle_alpha   90.00
_cell.angle_beta   90.00
_cell.angle_gamma   90.00
#
_symmetry.space_group_name_H-M   'P 1'
#
loop_
_entity.id
_entity.type
_entity.pdbx_description
1 polymer ?
#
loop_
_entity_poly.entity_id
_entity_poly.type
_entity_poly.pdbx_seq_one_letter_code
_entity_poly.pdbx_strand_id
1 'polypeptide(L)'
;MVKLRQVPEEFQVTELGGPEPVIGSEMVDCEHRLYLLEKRDLDTIALLARLSRHFNLPRRSFGLSGFKDRHAVTSQKVTLPVGKGEGLPENIGDSVGDESVGLTGEGWRLTLLGGSEKKLRSGSHSANYFEITVRDITQQQLDGLPRRLEQARIHGWPNWFDTQRFGSAVGNRLPGAHIIAGEYEAAMRLHLTERNKSDRSDKRRDKKKMAVAWPDISHLKVEHKPFRKPLKAVGRAEKEEVEGEELWRIAYMALPYDIRGMWLSAWQSNEWNRLLTNVLNDSFDSHLLYSVKIGVGGPLLFPQAPSGKRGAPKRHLIADINEVLEELPELLQFPHSDLDLSEIDQYLSDHKR
;
A
#
# COMPACT_ATOMS: atom_id res chain seq x y z
N MET A 1 10.24 23.61 9.71
CA MET A 1 9.28 22.50 9.50
C MET A 1 10.09 21.24 9.54
N VAL A 2 9.67 20.23 10.32
CA VAL A 2 10.38 18.95 10.41
C VAL A 2 10.52 18.34 9.02
N LYS A 3 11.69 17.76 8.73
CA LYS A 3 11.99 17.10 7.46
C LYS A 3 12.30 15.63 7.67
N LEU A 4 11.82 14.81 6.73
CA LEU A 4 12.09 13.38 6.64
C LEU A 4 12.64 13.07 5.25
N ARG A 5 13.29 11.91 5.11
CA ARG A 5 13.72 11.36 3.80
C ARG A 5 14.55 12.37 2.99
N GLN A 6 15.50 13.09 3.61
CA GLN A 6 16.36 14.02 2.87
C GLN A 6 17.39 13.26 2.02
N VAL A 7 17.86 12.12 2.55
CA VAL A 7 18.60 11.11 1.79
C VAL A 7 18.01 9.71 2.06
N PRO A 8 18.19 8.72 1.17
CA PRO A 8 17.62 7.38 1.36
C PRO A 8 18.01 6.70 2.69
N GLU A 9 19.23 6.92 3.17
CA GLU A 9 19.78 6.33 4.41
C GLU A 9 19.05 6.80 5.68
N GLU A 10 18.33 7.92 5.60
CA GLU A 10 17.54 8.46 6.71
C GLU A 10 16.19 7.75 6.88
N PHE A 11 15.86 6.84 5.97
CA PHE A 11 14.64 6.07 6.04
C PHE A 11 14.96 4.63 5.66
N GLN A 12 15.25 3.82 6.67
CA GLN A 12 15.61 2.43 6.50
C GLN A 12 14.45 1.53 6.89
N VAL A 13 14.20 0.51 6.06
CA VAL A 13 13.11 -0.45 6.28
C VAL A 13 13.65 -1.86 6.13
N THR A 14 13.61 -2.64 7.20
CA THR A 14 14.03 -4.05 7.20
C THR A 14 12.81 -4.93 7.43
N GLU A 15 12.54 -5.84 6.50
CA GLU A 15 11.49 -6.85 6.67
C GLU A 15 11.88 -7.87 7.73
N LEU A 16 10.96 -8.15 8.66
CA LEU A 16 11.13 -9.15 9.71
C LEU A 16 10.22 -10.35 9.48
N GLY A 17 10.70 -11.53 9.88
CA GLY A 17 9.97 -12.80 9.80
C GLY A 17 10.01 -13.46 8.41
N GLY A 18 8.95 -14.20 8.11
CA GLY A 18 8.85 -15.03 6.90
C GLY A 18 9.57 -16.36 6.99
N PRO A 19 9.63 -17.14 5.89
CA PRO A 19 10.20 -18.48 5.91
C PRO A 19 11.66 -18.41 6.32
N GLU A 20 12.05 -19.36 7.15
CA GLU A 20 13.46 -19.62 7.45
C GLU A 20 14.12 -20.27 6.23
N PRO A 21 15.38 -19.91 5.93
CA PRO A 21 16.10 -20.51 4.82
C PRO A 21 16.41 -21.98 5.10
N VAL A 22 16.15 -22.85 4.12
CA VAL A 22 16.66 -24.23 4.13
C VAL A 22 18.12 -24.20 3.70
N ILE A 23 19.02 -24.76 4.50
CA ILE A 23 20.47 -24.71 4.27
C ILE A 23 21.07 -26.12 4.18
N GLY A 24 22.31 -26.24 3.67
CA GLY A 24 22.99 -27.52 3.53
C GLY A 24 22.43 -28.39 2.40
N SER A 25 22.52 -29.71 2.54
CA SER A 25 22.12 -30.68 1.49
C SER A 25 20.63 -30.65 1.16
N GLU A 26 19.77 -30.29 2.11
CA GLU A 26 18.31 -30.23 1.93
C GLU A 26 17.86 -29.11 0.98
N MET A 27 18.72 -28.12 0.73
CA MET A 27 18.42 -27.02 -0.21
C MET A 27 18.21 -27.53 -1.65
N VAL A 28 18.77 -28.69 -2.01
CA VAL A 28 18.63 -29.29 -3.35
C VAL A 28 17.16 -29.62 -3.66
N ASP A 29 16.36 -29.95 -2.64
CA ASP A 29 14.95 -30.33 -2.81
C ASP A 29 14.01 -29.11 -2.89
N CYS A 30 14.51 -27.91 -2.65
CA CYS A 30 13.71 -26.68 -2.69
C CYS A 30 13.45 -26.23 -4.14
N GLU A 31 12.19 -25.95 -4.47
CA GLU A 31 11.80 -25.39 -5.79
C GLU A 31 12.27 -23.94 -6.00
N HIS A 32 12.53 -23.22 -4.91
CA HIS A 32 12.94 -21.82 -4.92
C HIS A 32 14.23 -21.60 -4.12
N ARG A 33 14.91 -20.50 -4.44
CA ARG A 33 15.98 -19.93 -3.63
C ARG A 33 15.47 -18.66 -2.95
N LEU A 34 15.81 -18.52 -1.67
CA LEU A 34 15.48 -17.38 -0.84
C LEU A 34 16.68 -16.43 -0.81
N TYR A 35 16.45 -15.18 -1.21
CA TYR A 35 17.45 -14.12 -1.20
C TYR A 35 16.99 -12.99 -0.28
N LEU A 36 17.95 -12.28 0.29
CA LEU A 36 17.78 -10.94 0.81
C LEU A 36 17.95 -9.95 -0.35
N LEU A 37 16.90 -9.19 -0.66
CA LEU A 37 16.95 -8.10 -1.62
C LEU A 37 17.11 -6.79 -0.87
N GLU A 38 18.28 -6.18 -1.04
CA GLU A 38 18.57 -4.83 -0.60
C GLU A 38 18.42 -3.87 -1.78
N LYS A 39 17.77 -2.72 -1.57
CA LYS A 39 17.65 -1.67 -2.59
C LYS A 39 17.73 -0.27 -1.97
N ARG A 40 18.24 0.68 -2.76
CA ARG A 40 18.41 2.09 -2.39
C ARG A 40 17.81 3.01 -3.44
N ASP A 41 16.85 3.84 -3.05
CA ASP A 41 16.16 4.82 -3.92
C ASP A 41 15.49 4.21 -5.18
N LEU A 42 15.07 2.95 -5.09
CA LEU A 42 14.46 2.21 -6.20
C LEU A 42 13.00 1.85 -5.91
N ASP A 43 12.14 2.10 -6.90
CA ASP A 43 10.78 1.60 -6.93
C ASP A 43 10.80 0.08 -7.17
N THR A 44 10.08 -0.67 -6.33
CA THR A 44 10.12 -2.14 -6.37
C THR A 44 9.65 -2.70 -7.71
N ILE A 45 8.60 -2.12 -8.32
CA ILE A 45 8.07 -2.60 -9.61
C ILE A 45 9.07 -2.33 -10.74
N ALA A 46 9.68 -1.15 -10.74
CA ALA A 46 10.72 -0.79 -11.70
C ALA A 46 11.98 -1.66 -11.54
N LEU A 47 12.38 -1.95 -10.30
CA LEU A 47 13.50 -2.85 -10.02
C LEU A 47 13.21 -4.27 -10.49
N LEU A 48 12.04 -4.84 -10.19
CA LEU A 48 11.64 -6.15 -10.70
C LEU A 48 11.64 -6.20 -12.24
N ALA A 49 11.30 -5.09 -12.91
CA ALA A 49 11.42 -5.01 -14.37
C ALA A 49 12.87 -5.04 -14.86
N ARG A 50 13.82 -4.48 -14.11
CA ARG A 50 15.26 -4.56 -14.40
C ARG A 50 15.78 -5.97 -14.17
N LEU A 51 15.52 -6.54 -12.98
CA LEU A 51 15.92 -7.90 -12.62
C LEU A 51 15.33 -8.96 -13.57
N SER A 52 14.09 -8.76 -14.00
CA SER A 52 13.44 -9.61 -14.99
C SER A 52 14.21 -9.68 -16.31
N ARG A 53 14.81 -8.58 -16.77
CA ARG A 53 15.66 -8.58 -17.97
C ARG A 53 17.05 -9.14 -17.67
N HIS A 54 17.62 -8.76 -16.53
CA HIS A 54 18.96 -9.16 -16.09
C HIS A 54 19.09 -10.68 -15.95
N PHE A 55 18.10 -11.34 -15.32
CA PHE A 55 18.08 -12.79 -15.13
C PHE A 55 17.26 -13.54 -16.18
N ASN A 56 16.73 -12.86 -17.20
CA ASN A 56 15.80 -13.44 -18.18
C ASN A 56 14.59 -14.18 -17.54
N LEU A 57 14.03 -13.63 -16.46
CA LEU A 57 12.92 -14.22 -15.71
C LEU A 57 11.65 -13.36 -15.85
N PRO A 58 10.46 -13.97 -16.04
CA PRO A 58 9.20 -13.23 -15.95
C PRO A 58 9.06 -12.53 -14.59
N ARG A 59 8.55 -11.30 -14.55
CA ARG A 59 8.33 -10.56 -13.28
C ARG A 59 7.49 -11.34 -12.26
N ARG A 60 6.54 -12.16 -12.74
CA ARG A 60 5.70 -13.02 -11.91
C ARG A 60 6.47 -14.15 -11.22
N SER A 61 7.71 -14.43 -11.60
CA SER A 61 8.54 -15.46 -10.97
C SER A 61 9.12 -15.01 -9.63
N PHE A 62 9.29 -13.69 -9.45
CA PHE A 62 9.74 -13.10 -8.19
C PHE A 62 8.62 -13.20 -7.15
N GLY A 63 8.92 -13.80 -5.98
CA GLY A 63 8.01 -13.85 -4.84
C GLY A 63 8.41 -12.84 -3.77
N LEU A 64 7.47 -12.04 -3.31
CA LEU A 64 7.68 -10.95 -2.34
C LEU A 64 6.53 -10.93 -1.33
N SER A 65 6.83 -10.54 -0.10
CA SER A 65 5.83 -10.39 0.96
C SER A 65 5.10 -9.04 0.94
N GLY A 66 5.66 -8.06 0.25
CA GLY A 66 5.08 -6.74 0.03
C GLY A 66 6.00 -5.87 -0.82
N PHE A 67 5.62 -4.62 -1.03
CA PHE A 67 6.51 -3.60 -1.60
C PHE A 67 7.00 -2.69 -0.49
N LYS A 68 8.28 -2.31 -0.54
CA LYS A 68 8.85 -1.29 0.36
C LYS A 68 8.98 0.05 -0.34
N ASP A 69 9.13 1.09 0.47
CA ASP A 69 9.31 2.49 0.05
C ASP A 69 10.37 2.66 -1.04
N ARG A 70 10.08 3.53 -2.01
CA ARG A 70 11.05 3.92 -3.04
C ARG A 70 12.20 4.73 -2.44
N HIS A 71 11.88 5.85 -1.80
CA HIS A 71 12.83 6.83 -1.26
C HIS A 71 13.33 6.40 0.12
N ALA A 72 14.08 5.30 0.13
CA ALA A 72 14.53 4.58 1.33
C ALA A 72 15.70 3.65 0.98
N VAL A 73 16.42 3.19 2.01
CA VAL A 73 17.21 1.96 1.97
C VAL A 73 16.34 0.84 2.53
N THR A 74 16.14 -0.24 1.78
CA THR A 74 15.21 -1.29 2.20
C THR A 74 15.81 -2.66 2.02
N SER A 75 15.58 -3.55 2.99
CA SER A 75 15.97 -4.96 2.94
C SER A 75 14.73 -5.84 3.10
N GLN A 76 14.52 -6.79 2.20
CA GLN A 76 13.36 -7.70 2.22
C GLN A 76 13.68 -9.07 1.65
N LYS A 77 12.94 -10.11 2.02
CA LYS A 77 13.11 -11.44 1.44
C LYS A 77 12.46 -11.51 0.05
N VAL A 78 13.12 -12.20 -0.88
CA VAL A 78 12.59 -12.50 -2.23
C VAL A 78 12.88 -13.95 -2.61
N THR A 79 11.92 -14.62 -3.24
CA THR A 79 12.14 -15.97 -3.80
C THR A 79 12.26 -15.94 -5.31
N LEU A 80 13.23 -16.69 -5.85
CA LEU A 80 13.41 -16.94 -7.28
C LEU A 80 13.34 -18.45 -7.56
N PRO A 81 12.78 -18.88 -8.70
CA PRO A 81 12.74 -20.30 -9.05
C PRO A 81 14.14 -20.83 -9.39
N VAL A 82 14.42 -22.06 -8.95
CA VAL A 82 15.68 -22.75 -9.27
C VAL A 82 15.78 -23.06 -10.76
N GLY A 83 16.99 -22.92 -11.34
CA GLY A 83 17.31 -23.39 -12.70
C GLY A 83 16.61 -22.67 -13.85
N LYS A 84 16.00 -21.50 -13.62
CA LYS A 84 15.24 -20.76 -14.65
C LYS A 84 15.81 -19.39 -15.00
N GLY A 85 16.70 -18.83 -14.18
CA GLY A 85 17.25 -17.50 -14.42
C GLY A 85 18.71 -17.56 -14.87
N GLU A 86 19.05 -16.78 -15.89
CA GLU A 86 20.41 -16.65 -16.40
C GLU A 86 21.31 -15.97 -15.34
N GLY A 87 22.50 -16.53 -15.10
CA GLY A 87 23.46 -15.95 -14.15
C GLY A 87 23.06 -16.10 -12.67
N LEU A 88 21.98 -16.81 -12.36
CA LEU A 88 21.70 -17.28 -11.00
C LEU A 88 22.54 -18.52 -10.70
N PRO A 89 23.14 -18.64 -9.51
CA PRO A 89 23.93 -19.82 -9.15
C PRO A 89 23.11 -21.13 -9.24
N GLU A 90 23.61 -22.12 -10.00
CA GLU A 90 22.98 -23.45 -10.12
C GLU A 90 23.45 -24.40 -9.01
N ASN A 91 24.76 -24.47 -8.78
CA ASN A 91 25.38 -25.28 -7.73
C ASN A 91 25.73 -24.38 -6.56
N ILE A 92 24.96 -24.51 -5.48
CA ILE A 92 25.10 -23.69 -4.29
C ILE A 92 25.54 -24.66 -3.19
N GLY A 93 26.85 -24.86 -3.07
CA GLY A 93 27.45 -25.59 -1.93
C GLY A 93 27.41 -24.70 -0.68
N ASP A 94 28.57 -24.32 -0.15
CA ASP A 94 28.74 -23.39 0.98
C ASP A 94 28.33 -21.93 0.69
N SER A 95 27.52 -21.66 -0.33
CA SER A 95 27.31 -20.32 -0.91
C SER A 95 26.19 -19.50 -0.23
N VAL A 96 25.86 -19.80 1.02
CA VAL A 96 25.04 -18.90 1.86
C VAL A 96 25.86 -17.63 2.09
N GLY A 97 25.28 -16.47 1.76
CA GLY A 97 26.01 -15.21 1.75
C GLY A 97 26.76 -14.92 0.45
N ASP A 98 26.52 -15.65 -0.64
CA ASP A 98 27.07 -15.28 -1.94
C ASP A 98 26.55 -13.91 -2.39
N GLU A 99 27.49 -13.03 -2.72
CA GLU A 99 27.29 -11.68 -3.25
C GLU A 99 28.00 -11.49 -4.60
N SER A 100 28.20 -12.58 -5.35
CA SER A 100 28.91 -12.59 -6.63
C SER A 100 28.43 -11.49 -7.59
N VAL A 101 29.31 -11.08 -8.50
CA VAL A 101 29.17 -9.89 -9.37
C VAL A 101 27.84 -9.86 -10.17
N GLY A 102 27.22 -11.01 -10.43
CA GLY A 102 25.92 -11.13 -11.11
C GLY A 102 24.69 -10.81 -10.24
N LEU A 103 24.84 -10.80 -8.91
CA LEU A 103 23.78 -10.57 -7.93
C LEU A 103 23.78 -9.14 -7.34
N THR A 104 24.67 -8.28 -7.82
CA THR A 104 24.73 -6.87 -7.43
C THR A 104 24.57 -5.97 -8.66
N GLY A 105 23.90 -4.84 -8.49
CA GLY A 105 23.81 -3.80 -9.51
C GLY A 105 23.65 -2.41 -8.91
N GLU A 106 23.45 -1.42 -9.77
CA GLU A 106 23.31 -0.03 -9.32
C GLU A 106 22.10 0.13 -8.39
N GLY A 107 22.38 0.35 -7.10
CA GLY A 107 21.38 0.59 -6.06
C GLY A 107 20.61 -0.66 -5.60
N TRP A 108 21.05 -1.87 -5.93
CA TRP A 108 20.44 -3.11 -5.44
C TRP A 108 21.45 -4.25 -5.28
N ARG A 109 21.15 -5.18 -4.35
CA ARG A 109 21.92 -6.40 -4.09
C ARG A 109 20.97 -7.55 -3.77
N LEU A 110 21.30 -8.74 -4.25
CA LEU A 110 20.70 -10.01 -3.83
C LEU A 110 21.75 -10.83 -3.09
N THR A 111 21.47 -11.17 -1.84
CA THR A 111 22.32 -12.07 -1.04
C THR A 111 21.57 -13.38 -0.84
N LEU A 112 22.15 -14.51 -1.22
CA LEU A 112 21.49 -15.79 -1.05
C LEU A 112 21.45 -16.18 0.44
N LEU A 113 20.25 -16.45 0.95
CA LEU A 113 20.03 -16.93 2.31
C LEU A 113 19.92 -18.46 2.38
N GLY A 114 19.38 -19.09 1.34
CA GLY A 114 19.23 -20.55 1.25
C GLY A 114 18.10 -20.98 0.29
N GLY A 115 17.56 -22.17 0.49
CA GLY A 115 16.39 -22.71 -0.20
C GLY A 115 15.07 -22.27 0.40
N SER A 116 14.01 -22.34 -0.39
CA SER A 116 12.63 -22.25 0.08
C SER A 116 11.75 -23.19 -0.72
N GLU A 117 10.94 -24.00 -0.02
CA GLU A 117 9.98 -24.91 -0.65
C GLU A 117 8.92 -24.17 -1.46
N LYS A 118 8.50 -22.99 -0.97
CA LYS A 118 7.37 -22.24 -1.54
C LYS A 118 7.80 -20.87 -1.99
N LYS A 119 7.21 -20.44 -3.10
CA LYS A 119 7.28 -19.04 -3.53
C LYS A 119 6.69 -18.13 -2.45
N LEU A 120 7.41 -17.06 -2.10
CA LEU A 120 6.89 -16.00 -1.23
C LEU A 120 5.63 -15.35 -1.81
N ARG A 121 4.64 -15.12 -0.93
CA ARG A 121 3.37 -14.45 -1.25
C ARG A 121 3.19 -13.22 -0.37
N SER A 122 2.28 -12.34 -0.78
CA SER A 122 1.89 -11.18 0.03
C SER A 122 1.47 -11.63 1.43
N GLY A 123 1.97 -10.94 2.46
CA GLY A 123 1.69 -11.28 3.86
C GLY A 123 2.60 -12.34 4.47
N SER A 124 3.59 -12.89 3.74
CA SER A 124 4.55 -13.83 4.33
C SER A 124 5.61 -13.19 5.26
N HIS A 125 5.44 -11.95 5.71
CA HIS A 125 6.32 -11.29 6.68
C HIS A 125 5.53 -10.96 7.94
N SER A 126 6.18 -10.89 9.10
CA SER A 126 5.50 -10.59 10.37
C SER A 126 5.46 -9.10 10.66
N ALA A 127 6.54 -8.37 10.34
CA ALA A 127 6.66 -6.95 10.66
C ALA A 127 7.68 -6.25 9.74
N ASN A 128 7.76 -4.93 9.90
CA ASN A 128 8.81 -4.11 9.31
C ASN A 128 9.49 -3.35 10.45
N TYR A 129 10.82 -3.44 10.51
CA TYR A 129 11.64 -2.60 11.37
C TYR A 129 11.97 -1.30 10.64
N PHE A 130 11.77 -0.17 11.32
CA PHE A 130 12.05 1.15 10.77
C PHE A 130 13.14 1.84 11.56
N GLU A 131 14.15 2.34 10.86
CA GLU A 131 15.09 3.34 11.39
C GLU A 131 14.89 4.64 10.61
N ILE A 132 14.49 5.70 11.31
CA ILE A 132 14.10 6.97 10.69
C ILE A 132 14.90 8.10 11.33
N THR A 133 15.63 8.84 10.50
CA THR A 133 16.26 10.10 10.91
C THR A 133 15.33 11.26 10.64
N VAL A 134 15.10 12.07 11.68
CA VAL A 134 14.23 13.24 11.63
C VAL A 134 15.08 14.50 11.69
N ARG A 135 14.92 15.41 10.72
CA ARG A 135 15.70 16.66 10.59
C ARG A 135 14.85 17.91 10.84
N ASP A 136 15.54 19.04 10.98
CA ASP A 136 14.94 20.37 11.21
C ASP A 136 13.99 20.39 12.43
N ILE A 137 14.41 19.71 13.49
CA ILE A 137 13.73 19.67 14.78
C ILE A 137 14.21 20.86 15.61
N THR A 138 13.27 21.61 16.16
CA THR A 138 13.58 22.69 17.12
C THR A 138 13.94 22.13 18.49
N GLN A 139 14.73 22.86 19.28
CA GLN A 139 15.08 22.43 20.64
C GLN A 139 13.83 22.10 21.49
N GLN A 140 12.79 22.94 21.40
CA GLN A 140 11.52 22.72 22.09
C GLN A 140 10.85 21.37 21.71
N GLN A 141 10.90 20.99 20.43
CA GLN A 141 10.33 19.72 19.98
C GLN A 141 11.16 18.52 20.45
N LEU A 142 12.48 18.68 20.50
CA LEU A 142 13.41 17.67 20.99
C LEU A 142 13.21 17.44 22.50
N ASP A 143 13.13 18.51 23.28
CA ASP A 143 12.90 18.46 24.73
C ASP A 143 11.56 17.77 25.09
N GLY A 144 10.54 17.97 24.24
CA GLY A 144 9.23 17.33 24.38
C GLY A 144 9.15 15.90 23.83
N LEU A 145 10.17 15.39 23.15
CA LEU A 145 10.11 14.09 22.48
C LEU A 145 10.06 12.90 23.46
N PRO A 146 10.91 12.80 24.50
CA PRO A 146 10.87 11.66 25.44
C PRO A 146 9.49 11.43 26.06
N ARG A 147 8.80 12.52 26.42
CA ARG A 147 7.46 12.48 27.02
C ARG A 147 6.37 12.02 26.04
N ARG A 148 6.49 12.40 24.77
CA ARG A 148 5.57 11.93 23.72
C ARG A 148 5.82 10.46 23.39
N LEU A 149 7.08 10.03 23.38
CA LEU A 149 7.44 8.63 23.20
C LEU A 149 6.97 7.75 24.36
N GLU A 150 7.05 8.23 25.60
CA GLU A 150 6.51 7.54 26.78
C GLU A 150 5.00 7.31 26.64
N GLN A 151 4.24 8.34 26.31
CA GLN A 151 2.80 8.21 26.05
C GLN A 151 2.50 7.24 24.89
N ALA A 152 3.21 7.35 23.77
CA ALA A 152 3.02 6.45 22.63
C ALA A 152 3.35 4.98 22.96
N ARG A 153 4.28 4.72 23.90
CA ARG A 153 4.57 3.37 24.38
C ARG A 153 3.46 2.79 25.25
N ILE A 154 2.71 3.64 25.94
CA ILE A 154 1.57 3.24 26.79
C ILE A 154 0.32 3.08 25.92
N HIS A 155 -0.05 4.13 25.17
CA HIS A 155 -1.30 4.21 24.41
C HIS A 155 -1.25 3.48 23.06
N GLY A 156 -0.05 3.21 22.54
CA GLY A 156 0.14 2.72 21.18
C GLY A 156 -0.16 3.78 20.11
N TRP A 157 -0.54 3.31 18.93
CA TRP A 157 -0.87 4.15 17.77
C TRP A 157 -2.20 3.70 17.17
N PRO A 158 -3.13 4.63 16.90
CA PRO A 158 -4.30 4.32 16.10
C PRO A 158 -3.88 3.76 14.74
N ASN A 159 -4.36 2.56 14.41
CA ASN A 159 -4.02 1.89 13.15
C ASN A 159 -4.77 2.54 11.98
N TRP A 160 -4.19 3.60 11.44
CA TRP A 160 -4.85 4.51 10.52
C TRP A 160 -4.34 4.38 9.08
N PHE A 161 -5.22 4.51 8.09
CA PHE A 161 -4.82 4.56 6.68
C PHE A 161 -4.52 5.98 6.22
N ASP A 162 -3.31 6.22 5.73
CA ASP A 162 -2.89 7.54 5.26
C ASP A 162 -3.21 7.80 3.78
N THR A 163 -2.77 8.96 3.27
CA THR A 163 -2.95 9.36 1.87
C THR A 163 -2.39 8.39 0.83
N GLN A 164 -1.41 7.55 1.17
CA GLN A 164 -0.86 6.56 0.25
C GLN A 164 -1.92 5.50 -0.08
N ARG A 165 -2.78 5.13 0.89
CA ARG A 165 -3.89 4.21 0.67
C ARG A 165 -4.95 4.76 -0.28
N PHE A 166 -5.11 6.08 -0.31
CA PHE A 166 -6.09 6.80 -1.13
C PHE A 166 -5.52 7.29 -2.46
N GLY A 167 -4.48 6.63 -3.01
CA GLY A 167 -3.88 7.02 -4.29
C GLY A 167 -4.83 6.98 -5.51
N SER A 168 -5.97 6.30 -5.38
CA SER A 168 -7.07 6.29 -6.36
C SER A 168 -8.00 7.50 -6.26
N ALA A 169 -7.93 8.27 -5.17
CA ALA A 169 -8.72 9.46 -4.96
C ALA A 169 -8.43 10.51 -6.02
N VAL A 170 -9.45 11.30 -6.33
CA VAL A 170 -9.32 12.49 -7.16
C VAL A 170 -9.83 13.70 -6.38
N GLY A 171 -8.90 14.54 -5.95
CA GLY A 171 -9.15 15.45 -4.82
C GLY A 171 -9.42 14.62 -3.55
N ASN A 172 -10.56 14.86 -2.90
CA ASN A 172 -11.01 14.09 -1.72
C ASN A 172 -12.11 13.07 -2.05
N ARG A 173 -12.38 12.81 -3.34
CA ARG A 173 -13.45 11.91 -3.79
C ARG A 173 -12.89 10.54 -4.15
N LEU A 174 -13.55 9.50 -3.69
CA LEU A 174 -13.16 8.10 -3.93
C LEU A 174 -14.10 7.48 -4.98
N PRO A 175 -13.58 7.01 -6.12
CA PRO A 175 -14.40 6.28 -7.09
C PRO A 175 -15.12 5.06 -6.48
N GLY A 176 -14.50 4.40 -5.48
CA GLY A 176 -15.10 3.26 -4.80
C GLY A 176 -16.43 3.57 -4.08
N ALA A 177 -16.61 4.79 -3.57
CA ALA A 177 -17.86 5.18 -2.92
C ALA A 177 -19.04 5.15 -3.92
N HIS A 178 -18.82 5.65 -5.14
CA HIS A 178 -19.80 5.60 -6.22
C HIS A 178 -20.08 4.16 -6.66
N ILE A 179 -19.06 3.29 -6.71
CA ILE A 179 -19.26 1.87 -7.05
C ILE A 179 -20.18 1.17 -6.05
N ILE A 180 -19.98 1.41 -4.74
CA ILE A 180 -20.84 0.82 -3.70
C ILE A 180 -22.27 1.36 -3.78
N ALA A 181 -22.45 2.63 -4.18
CA ALA A 181 -23.76 3.23 -4.39
C ALA A 181 -24.46 2.80 -5.71
N GLY A 182 -23.79 2.03 -6.57
CA GLY A 182 -24.31 1.66 -7.89
C GLY A 182 -24.22 2.77 -8.95
N GLU A 183 -23.50 3.85 -8.66
CA GLU A 183 -23.31 5.03 -9.51
C GLU A 183 -22.04 4.86 -10.39
N TYR A 184 -22.03 3.85 -11.26
CA TYR A 184 -20.90 3.55 -12.13
C TYR A 184 -20.54 4.71 -13.06
N GLU A 185 -21.53 5.47 -13.56
CA GLU A 185 -21.26 6.67 -14.36
C GLU A 185 -20.38 7.65 -13.59
N ALA A 186 -20.78 7.98 -12.36
CA ALA A 186 -20.06 8.92 -11.53
C ALA A 186 -18.63 8.43 -11.22
N ALA A 187 -18.47 7.14 -10.93
CA ALA A 187 -17.16 6.53 -10.71
C ALA A 187 -16.25 6.64 -11.94
N MET A 188 -16.77 6.29 -13.12
CA MET A 188 -16.03 6.32 -14.39
C MET A 188 -15.73 7.74 -14.82
N ARG A 189 -16.67 8.68 -14.66
CA ARG A 189 -16.47 10.11 -14.91
C ARG A 189 -15.32 10.64 -14.05
N LEU A 190 -15.34 10.36 -12.75
CA LEU A 190 -14.29 10.76 -11.82
C LEU A 190 -12.93 10.20 -12.26
N HIS A 191 -12.86 8.93 -12.65
CA HIS A 191 -11.60 8.30 -13.07
C HIS A 191 -11.06 8.83 -14.41
N LEU A 192 -11.94 9.01 -15.40
CA LEU A 192 -11.57 9.27 -16.79
C LEU A 192 -11.47 10.76 -17.13
N THR A 193 -12.06 11.66 -16.34
CA THR A 193 -12.10 13.10 -16.69
C THR A 193 -11.32 13.98 -15.72
N GLU A 194 -11.24 13.61 -14.44
CA GLU A 194 -10.71 14.47 -13.40
C GLU A 194 -9.21 14.28 -13.18
N ARG A 195 -8.45 15.38 -13.09
CA ARG A 195 -6.98 15.34 -13.08
C ARG A 195 -6.40 15.23 -11.68
N ASN A 196 -5.33 14.44 -11.54
CA ASN A 196 -4.49 14.44 -10.34
C ASN A 196 -3.16 15.17 -10.57
N LYS A 197 -2.61 15.75 -9.50
CA LYS A 197 -1.30 16.44 -9.54
C LYS A 197 -0.18 15.53 -10.04
N SER A 198 -0.26 14.23 -9.74
CA SER A 198 0.68 13.20 -10.14
C SER A 198 0.44 12.62 -11.55
N ASP A 199 -0.62 13.04 -12.25
CA ASP A 199 -0.91 12.52 -13.59
C ASP A 199 0.17 12.97 -14.59
N ARG A 200 0.73 11.99 -15.30
CA ARG A 200 1.65 12.22 -16.42
C ARG A 200 0.95 12.98 -17.55
N SER A 201 1.74 13.60 -18.42
CA SER A 201 1.23 14.51 -19.46
C SER A 201 0.26 13.84 -20.43
N ASP A 202 0.51 12.58 -20.80
CA ASP A 202 -0.36 11.75 -21.66
C ASP A 202 -1.73 11.58 -21.00
N LYS A 203 -1.75 11.07 -19.77
CA LYS A 203 -2.98 10.85 -18.98
C LYS A 203 -3.74 12.15 -18.79
N ARG A 204 -3.05 13.26 -18.49
CA ARG A 204 -3.66 14.58 -18.31
C ARG A 204 -4.32 15.12 -19.58
N ARG A 205 -3.70 14.93 -20.76
CA ARG A 205 -4.27 15.32 -22.06
C ARG A 205 -5.52 14.51 -22.36
N ASP A 206 -5.47 13.19 -22.20
CA ASP A 206 -6.62 12.32 -22.48
C ASP A 206 -7.79 12.61 -21.55
N LYS A 207 -7.53 12.80 -20.25
CA LYS A 207 -8.55 13.24 -19.30
C LYS A 207 -9.22 14.55 -19.71
N LYS A 208 -8.45 15.53 -20.20
CA LYS A 208 -9.01 16.78 -20.74
C LYS A 208 -9.93 16.53 -21.93
N LYS A 209 -9.52 15.68 -22.89
CA LYS A 209 -10.34 15.35 -24.06
C LYS A 209 -11.65 14.68 -23.65
N MET A 210 -11.56 13.66 -22.78
CA MET A 210 -12.72 12.94 -22.27
C MET A 210 -13.67 13.83 -21.47
N ALA A 211 -13.14 14.79 -20.69
CA ALA A 211 -13.98 15.74 -19.96
C ALA A 211 -14.85 16.63 -20.88
N VAL A 212 -14.34 16.97 -22.07
CA VAL A 212 -15.06 17.80 -23.05
C VAL A 212 -16.11 17.00 -23.81
N ALA A 213 -15.81 15.74 -24.13
CA ALA A 213 -16.68 14.88 -24.92
C ALA A 213 -17.68 14.06 -24.08
N TRP A 214 -17.65 14.16 -22.74
CA TRP A 214 -18.49 13.34 -21.88
C TRP A 214 -20.00 13.51 -22.17
N PRO A 215 -20.80 12.44 -22.27
CA PRO A 215 -20.43 11.02 -22.11
C PRO A 215 -19.92 10.30 -23.38
N ASP A 216 -20.02 10.91 -24.55
CA ASP A 216 -19.58 10.33 -25.85
C ASP A 216 -18.04 10.32 -25.98
N ILE A 217 -17.41 9.35 -25.32
CA ILE A 217 -15.96 9.21 -25.27
C ILE A 217 -15.42 8.01 -26.06
N SER A 218 -16.30 7.12 -26.54
CA SER A 218 -15.91 5.84 -27.13
C SER A 218 -15.08 5.98 -28.41
N HIS A 219 -15.33 7.05 -29.16
CA HIS A 219 -14.64 7.37 -30.42
C HIS A 219 -13.24 7.98 -30.22
N LEU A 220 -12.91 8.41 -28.99
CA LEU A 220 -11.67 9.13 -28.73
C LEU A 220 -10.42 8.24 -28.84
N LYS A 221 -9.38 8.78 -29.48
CA LYS A 221 -8.04 8.17 -29.47
C LYS A 221 -7.26 8.64 -28.25
N VAL A 222 -6.88 7.68 -27.39
CA VAL A 222 -6.10 7.93 -26.17
C VAL A 222 -4.65 7.48 -26.29
N GLU A 223 -3.76 8.31 -25.75
CA GLU A 223 -2.32 8.08 -25.64
C GLU A 223 -2.01 7.18 -24.44
N HIS A 224 -2.69 7.42 -23.31
CA HIS A 224 -2.57 6.64 -22.09
C HIS A 224 -3.21 5.26 -22.27
N LYS A 225 -2.39 4.25 -22.58
CA LYS A 225 -2.83 2.89 -22.93
C LYS A 225 -3.87 2.28 -21.97
N PRO A 226 -3.78 2.45 -20.63
CA PRO A 226 -4.79 1.92 -19.71
C PRO A 226 -6.24 2.38 -19.98
N PHE A 227 -6.47 3.55 -20.57
CA PHE A 227 -7.82 4.03 -20.90
C PHE A 227 -8.44 3.37 -22.13
N ARG A 228 -7.66 2.65 -22.95
CA ARG A 228 -8.17 2.05 -24.19
C ARG A 228 -9.23 0.98 -23.94
N LYS A 229 -9.06 0.16 -22.90
CA LYS A 229 -10.00 -0.93 -22.59
C LYS A 229 -11.38 -0.39 -22.17
N PRO A 230 -11.48 0.55 -21.21
CA PRO A 230 -12.75 1.20 -20.89
C PRO A 230 -13.45 1.84 -22.10
N LEU A 231 -12.74 2.63 -22.92
CA LEU A 231 -13.36 3.30 -24.07
C LEU A 231 -13.91 2.31 -25.11
N LYS A 232 -13.18 1.23 -25.37
CA LYS A 232 -13.67 0.14 -26.23
C LYS A 232 -14.90 -0.55 -25.65
N ALA A 233 -14.95 -0.70 -24.33
CA ALA A 233 -16.07 -1.31 -23.64
C ALA A 233 -17.33 -0.43 -23.74
N VAL A 234 -17.18 0.89 -23.55
CA VAL A 234 -18.25 1.87 -23.81
C VAL A 234 -18.74 1.76 -25.26
N GLY A 235 -17.85 1.82 -26.26
CA GLY A 235 -18.24 1.75 -27.67
C GLY A 235 -18.83 0.40 -28.11
N ARG A 236 -18.57 -0.68 -27.35
CA ARG A 236 -19.24 -1.97 -27.57
C ARG A 236 -20.66 -1.94 -26.98
N ALA A 237 -20.79 -1.45 -25.74
CA ALA A 237 -22.08 -1.31 -25.06
C ALA A 237 -23.04 -0.43 -25.86
N GLU A 238 -22.57 0.71 -26.39
CA GLU A 238 -23.36 1.60 -27.25
C GLU A 238 -23.88 0.89 -28.51
N LYS A 239 -23.08 0.05 -29.16
CA LYS A 239 -23.50 -0.74 -30.34
C LYS A 239 -24.51 -1.83 -30.00
N GLU A 240 -24.51 -2.30 -28.77
CA GLU A 240 -25.45 -3.26 -28.22
C GLU A 240 -26.68 -2.55 -27.62
N GLU A 241 -26.83 -1.24 -27.84
CA GLU A 241 -27.94 -0.39 -27.33
C GLU A 241 -28.07 -0.43 -25.79
N VAL A 242 -26.94 -0.66 -25.10
CA VAL A 242 -26.86 -0.62 -23.64
C VAL A 242 -26.64 0.81 -23.18
N GLU A 243 -27.44 1.28 -22.23
CA GLU A 243 -27.41 2.66 -21.73
C GLU A 243 -27.34 2.74 -20.19
N GLY A 244 -27.19 3.95 -19.68
CA GLY A 244 -27.21 4.24 -18.24
C GLY A 244 -26.12 3.51 -17.45
N GLU A 245 -26.44 3.12 -16.22
CA GLU A 245 -25.47 2.50 -15.29
C GLU A 245 -24.94 1.15 -15.79
N GLU A 246 -25.69 0.41 -16.60
CA GLU A 246 -25.24 -0.86 -17.18
C GLU A 246 -24.03 -0.65 -18.12
N LEU A 247 -24.10 0.36 -19.00
CA LEU A 247 -22.99 0.72 -19.88
C LEU A 247 -21.74 1.05 -19.07
N TRP A 248 -21.89 1.86 -18.02
CA TRP A 248 -20.76 2.27 -17.18
C TRP A 248 -20.24 1.15 -16.30
N ARG A 249 -21.09 0.21 -15.88
CA ARG A 249 -20.67 -1.03 -15.24
C ARG A 249 -19.80 -1.85 -16.19
N ILE A 250 -20.19 -2.01 -17.46
CA ILE A 250 -19.37 -2.70 -18.47
C ILE A 250 -18.01 -2.00 -18.64
N ALA A 251 -18.00 -0.65 -18.69
CA ALA A 251 -16.76 0.12 -18.77
C ALA A 251 -15.86 -0.05 -17.53
N TYR A 252 -16.45 -0.06 -16.34
CA TYR A 252 -15.76 -0.34 -15.07
C TYR A 252 -15.16 -1.76 -15.08
N MET A 253 -15.92 -2.78 -15.47
CA MET A 253 -15.47 -4.17 -15.52
C MET A 253 -14.31 -4.38 -16.50
N ALA A 254 -14.15 -3.52 -17.51
CA ALA A 254 -13.01 -3.54 -18.43
C ALA A 254 -11.71 -2.99 -17.83
N LEU A 255 -11.76 -2.32 -16.67
CA LEU A 255 -10.56 -1.92 -15.93
C LEU A 255 -9.81 -3.16 -15.39
N PRO A 256 -8.47 -3.12 -15.34
CA PRO A 256 -7.68 -4.15 -14.67
C PRO A 256 -8.20 -4.43 -13.26
N TYR A 257 -8.23 -5.72 -12.88
CA TYR A 257 -8.70 -6.16 -11.58
C TYR A 257 -8.07 -5.37 -10.43
N ASP A 258 -6.76 -5.12 -10.48
CA ASP A 258 -6.04 -4.40 -9.43
C ASP A 258 -6.51 -2.95 -9.27
N ILE A 259 -6.94 -2.29 -10.34
CA ILE A 259 -7.51 -0.93 -10.26
C ILE A 259 -8.88 -0.97 -9.59
N ARG A 260 -9.73 -1.94 -9.96
CA ARG A 260 -11.05 -2.14 -9.34
C ARG A 260 -10.92 -2.43 -7.84
N GLY A 261 -10.05 -3.38 -7.49
CA GLY A 261 -9.75 -3.70 -6.10
C GLY A 261 -9.19 -2.53 -5.30
N MET A 262 -8.33 -1.70 -5.92
CA MET A 262 -7.80 -0.49 -5.28
C MET A 262 -8.90 0.54 -4.96
N TRP A 263 -9.94 0.68 -5.79
CA TRP A 263 -11.03 1.61 -5.51
C TRP A 263 -11.85 1.18 -4.30
N LEU A 264 -12.22 -0.10 -4.26
CA LEU A 264 -12.99 -0.67 -3.16
C LEU A 264 -12.19 -0.67 -1.86
N SER A 265 -10.91 -1.08 -1.92
CA SER A 265 -10.01 -1.04 -0.77
C SER A 265 -9.83 0.37 -0.22
N ALA A 266 -9.68 1.38 -1.07
CA ALA A 266 -9.58 2.77 -0.63
C ALA A 266 -10.88 3.25 0.03
N TRP A 267 -12.05 2.86 -0.48
CA TRP A 267 -13.33 3.16 0.17
C TRP A 267 -13.45 2.49 1.55
N GLN A 268 -13.15 1.19 1.66
CA GLN A 268 -13.14 0.46 2.94
C GLN A 268 -12.20 1.10 3.96
N SER A 269 -10.99 1.49 3.54
CA SER A 269 -10.04 2.21 4.40
C SER A 269 -10.55 3.57 4.86
N ASN A 270 -11.36 4.26 4.04
CA ASN A 270 -11.99 5.52 4.45
C ASN A 270 -13.07 5.29 5.50
N GLU A 271 -13.89 4.26 5.34
CA GLU A 271 -14.89 3.87 6.35
C GLU A 271 -14.23 3.45 7.65
N TRP A 272 -13.09 2.75 7.60
CA TRP A 272 -12.30 2.42 8.79
C TRP A 272 -11.87 3.68 9.54
N ASN A 273 -11.23 4.61 8.83
CA ASN A 273 -10.75 5.86 9.42
C ASN A 273 -11.91 6.64 10.04
N ARG A 274 -13.07 6.69 9.38
CA ARG A 274 -14.28 7.34 9.89
C ARG A 274 -14.79 6.66 11.17
N LEU A 275 -14.87 5.33 11.18
CA LEU A 275 -15.28 4.55 12.35
C LEU A 275 -14.34 4.81 13.53
N LEU A 276 -13.04 4.68 13.31
CA LEU A 276 -12.02 4.92 14.33
C LEU A 276 -12.06 6.37 14.84
N THR A 277 -12.29 7.34 13.97
CA THR A 277 -12.50 8.75 14.35
C THR A 277 -13.68 8.92 15.29
N ASN A 278 -14.81 8.27 14.97
CA ASN A 278 -16.01 8.35 15.80
C ASN A 278 -15.76 7.74 17.17
N VAL A 279 -15.20 6.53 17.22
CA VAL A 279 -14.82 5.85 18.48
C VAL A 279 -13.95 6.75 19.34
N LEU A 280 -12.90 7.35 18.76
CA LEU A 280 -12.01 8.23 19.52
C LEU A 280 -12.71 9.50 20.02
N ASN A 281 -13.60 10.12 19.24
CA ASN A 281 -14.34 11.30 19.69
C ASN A 281 -15.40 10.97 20.77
N ASP A 282 -16.00 9.78 20.69
CA ASP A 282 -17.00 9.33 21.66
C ASP A 282 -16.34 8.90 22.98
N SER A 283 -15.11 8.39 22.92
CA SER A 283 -14.34 7.92 24.08
C SER A 283 -13.54 9.00 24.81
N PHE A 284 -13.13 10.07 24.13
CA PHE A 284 -12.22 11.06 24.70
C PHE A 284 -12.74 12.49 24.57
N ASP A 285 -12.55 13.29 25.61
CA ASP A 285 -12.71 14.73 25.51
C ASP A 285 -11.75 15.31 24.45
N SER A 286 -12.23 16.30 23.69
CA SER A 286 -11.44 16.96 22.63
C SER A 286 -10.06 17.46 23.04
N HIS A 287 -9.86 17.85 24.30
CA HIS A 287 -8.58 18.33 24.82
C HIS A 287 -7.54 17.21 25.06
N LEU A 288 -7.98 15.95 25.04
CA LEU A 288 -7.16 14.74 25.11
C LEU A 288 -6.90 14.14 23.71
N LEU A 289 -7.39 14.79 22.65
CA LEU A 289 -7.21 14.34 21.27
C LEU A 289 -6.33 15.32 20.51
N TYR A 290 -5.14 14.85 20.10
CA TYR A 290 -4.26 15.59 19.21
C TYR A 290 -4.57 15.28 17.75
N SER A 291 -4.90 16.31 16.97
CA SER A 291 -5.29 16.18 15.56
C SER A 291 -4.11 16.40 14.62
N VAL A 292 -3.87 15.45 13.73
CA VAL A 292 -2.86 15.55 12.66
C VAL A 292 -3.53 15.59 11.29
N LYS A 293 -3.32 16.70 10.58
CA LYS A 293 -3.82 16.88 9.20
C LYS A 293 -2.95 16.10 8.23
N ILE A 294 -3.45 14.96 7.78
CA ILE A 294 -2.77 14.08 6.81
C ILE A 294 -3.35 14.17 5.40
N GLY A 295 -4.57 14.71 5.21
CA GLY A 295 -5.17 14.93 3.89
C GLY A 295 -6.43 14.10 3.67
N VAL A 296 -6.50 13.41 2.53
CA VAL A 296 -7.60 12.47 2.23
C VAL A 296 -7.61 11.37 3.29
N GLY A 297 -8.81 11.00 3.75
CA GLY A 297 -8.99 10.05 4.84
C GLY A 297 -9.24 10.68 6.21
N GLY A 298 -9.25 12.02 6.31
CA GLY A 298 -9.61 12.76 7.52
C GLY A 298 -8.41 13.13 8.40
N PRO A 299 -8.61 13.97 9.43
CA PRO A 299 -7.57 14.19 10.42
C PRO A 299 -7.40 12.92 11.26
N LEU A 300 -6.16 12.47 11.41
CA LEU A 300 -5.82 11.41 12.34
C LEU A 300 -5.84 11.99 13.76
N LEU A 301 -6.62 11.36 14.64
CA LEU A 301 -6.74 11.73 16.05
C LEU A 301 -5.86 10.80 16.90
N PHE A 302 -5.08 11.39 17.81
CA PHE A 302 -4.25 10.67 18.77
C PHE A 302 -4.69 10.98 20.19
N PRO A 303 -5.02 9.97 21.01
CA PRO A 303 -5.11 10.14 22.45
C PRO A 303 -3.77 10.65 22.99
N GLN A 304 -3.78 11.81 23.61
CA GLN A 304 -2.59 12.48 24.13
C GLN A 304 -2.95 13.33 25.35
N ALA A 305 -2.28 13.07 26.47
CA ALA A 305 -2.32 13.95 27.62
C ALA A 305 -1.59 15.27 27.30
N PRO A 306 -2.26 16.43 27.37
CA PRO A 306 -1.64 17.71 27.06
C PRO A 306 -0.57 18.07 28.09
N SER A 307 0.48 18.73 27.64
CA SER A 307 1.54 19.23 28.52
C SER A 307 1.04 20.42 29.33
N GLY A 308 1.22 20.39 30.66
CA GLY A 308 0.88 21.52 31.54
C GLY A 308 1.91 22.66 31.45
N LYS A 309 1.73 23.72 32.25
CA LYS A 309 2.63 24.91 32.29
C LYS A 309 4.11 24.59 32.53
N ARG A 310 4.42 23.46 33.17
CA ARG A 310 5.80 22.97 33.42
C ARG A 310 6.33 22.07 32.29
N GLY A 311 5.60 21.97 31.18
CA GLY A 311 5.94 21.17 30.00
C GLY A 311 5.70 19.66 30.16
N ALA A 312 5.27 19.18 31.33
CA ALA A 312 4.99 17.77 31.57
C ALA A 312 3.46 17.50 31.56
N PRO A 313 3.01 16.42 30.91
CA PRO A 313 1.63 15.95 31.06
C PRO A 313 1.37 15.50 32.50
N LYS A 314 0.13 15.64 32.96
CA LYS A 314 -0.27 15.14 34.28
C LYS A 314 -0.36 13.62 34.23
N ARG A 315 0.23 12.92 35.20
CA ARG A 315 0.25 11.44 35.23
C ARG A 315 -1.14 10.80 35.24
N HIS A 316 -2.12 11.39 35.94
CA HIS A 316 -3.49 10.86 35.93
C HIS A 316 -4.08 10.89 34.53
N LEU A 317 -3.93 11.99 33.77
CA LEU A 317 -4.46 12.05 32.39
C LEU A 317 -3.87 10.96 31.48
N ILE A 318 -2.62 10.55 31.69
CA ILE A 318 -2.03 9.42 30.96
C ILE A 318 -2.70 8.12 31.39
N ALA A 319 -2.91 7.91 32.69
CA ALA A 319 -3.58 6.71 33.21
C ALA A 319 -5.04 6.64 32.74
N ASP A 320 -5.79 7.74 32.84
CA ASP A 320 -7.19 7.85 32.41
C ASP A 320 -7.31 7.53 30.91
N ILE A 321 -6.41 8.04 30.07
CA ILE A 321 -6.39 7.70 28.64
C ILE A 321 -6.17 6.19 28.45
N ASN A 322 -5.23 5.60 29.19
CA ASN A 322 -4.91 4.18 29.05
C ASN A 322 -6.07 3.29 29.49
N GLU A 323 -6.75 3.62 30.58
CA GLU A 323 -7.93 2.89 31.07
C GLU A 323 -9.05 2.89 30.01
N VAL A 324 -9.36 4.04 29.43
CA VAL A 324 -10.35 4.13 28.35
C VAL A 324 -9.93 3.31 27.12
N LEU A 325 -8.64 3.27 26.78
CA LEU A 325 -8.14 2.44 25.67
C LEU A 325 -8.26 0.95 25.95
N GLU A 326 -8.06 0.51 27.19
CA GLU A 326 -8.22 -0.89 27.61
C GLU A 326 -9.70 -1.32 27.63
N GLU A 327 -10.63 -0.38 27.79
CA GLU A 327 -12.08 -0.61 27.72
C GLU A 327 -12.63 -0.64 26.29
N LEU A 328 -11.84 -0.19 25.29
CA LEU A 328 -12.27 -0.26 23.89
C LEU A 328 -12.46 -1.72 23.45
N PRO A 329 -13.48 -2.00 22.63
CA PRO A 329 -13.71 -3.35 22.15
C PRO A 329 -12.52 -3.83 21.31
N GLU A 330 -12.12 -5.09 21.51
CA GLU A 330 -11.03 -5.73 20.76
C GLU A 330 -11.33 -5.79 19.24
N LEU A 331 -12.62 -5.82 18.89
CA LEU A 331 -13.11 -5.81 17.52
C LEU A 331 -14.08 -4.65 17.31
N LEU A 332 -13.76 -3.80 16.34
CA LEU A 332 -14.66 -2.78 15.83
C LEU A 332 -15.43 -3.34 14.63
N GLN A 333 -16.75 -3.48 14.78
CA GLN A 333 -17.62 -3.91 13.68
C GLN A 333 -17.77 -2.79 12.65
N PHE A 334 -17.49 -3.10 11.39
CA PHE A 334 -17.82 -2.21 10.29
C PHE A 334 -19.33 -2.17 10.07
N PRO A 335 -19.89 -1.03 9.61
CA PRO A 335 -21.24 -1.01 9.08
C PRO A 335 -21.40 -2.09 8.00
N HIS A 336 -22.47 -2.88 8.07
CA HIS A 336 -22.78 -3.99 7.16
C HIS A 336 -21.94 -5.28 7.34
N SER A 337 -21.33 -5.50 8.51
CA SER A 337 -20.71 -6.79 8.85
C SER A 337 -21.67 -7.99 8.86
N ASP A 338 -22.97 -7.72 8.89
CA ASP A 338 -24.04 -8.74 8.91
C ASP A 338 -24.42 -9.25 7.51
N LEU A 339 -23.80 -8.71 6.45
CA LEU A 339 -23.98 -9.25 5.11
C LEU A 339 -23.32 -10.64 5.03
N ASP A 340 -24.11 -11.66 4.70
CA ASP A 340 -23.57 -12.99 4.38
C ASP A 340 -22.80 -12.90 3.06
N LEU A 341 -21.47 -12.92 3.16
CA LEU A 341 -20.57 -12.87 2.00
C LEU A 341 -20.09 -14.26 1.58
N SER A 342 -20.62 -15.34 2.17
CA SER A 342 -20.18 -16.71 1.86
C SER A 342 -20.35 -17.06 0.38
N GLU A 343 -21.41 -16.55 -0.26
CA GLU A 343 -21.63 -16.70 -1.70
C GLU A 343 -20.56 -15.98 -2.55
N ILE A 344 -20.05 -14.84 -2.07
CA ILE A 344 -18.98 -14.08 -2.74
C ILE A 344 -17.64 -14.80 -2.57
N ASP A 345 -17.34 -15.32 -1.37
CA ASP A 345 -16.11 -16.09 -1.13
C ASP A 345 -16.08 -17.39 -1.93
N GLN A 346 -17.23 -18.07 -2.05
CA GLN A 346 -17.39 -19.23 -2.92
C GLN A 346 -17.19 -18.85 -4.39
N TYR A 347 -17.85 -17.77 -4.86
CA TYR A 347 -17.69 -17.28 -6.22
C TYR A 347 -16.25 -16.91 -6.58
N LEU A 348 -15.53 -16.23 -5.68
CA LEU A 348 -14.12 -15.86 -5.85
C LEU A 348 -13.18 -17.08 -5.82
N SER A 349 -13.54 -18.12 -5.07
CA SER A 349 -12.82 -19.40 -5.05
C SER A 349 -12.97 -20.17 -6.36
N ASP A 350 -14.18 -20.14 -6.94
CA ASP A 350 -14.52 -20.82 -8.18
C ASP A 350 -14.01 -20.08 -9.43
N HIS A 351 -13.90 -18.75 -9.37
CA HIS A 351 -13.47 -17.90 -10.48
C HIS A 351 -12.09 -17.29 -10.21
N LYS A 352 -11.05 -18.13 -10.28
CA LYS A 352 -9.65 -17.67 -10.18
C LYS A 352 -9.32 -16.64 -11.27
N ARG A 353 -8.65 -15.56 -10.84
CA ARG A 353 -8.25 -14.38 -11.63
C ARG A 353 -7.59 -14.67 -12.98
#